data_AF-A0A146KXK6-F1
#
_entry.id   AF-A0A146KXK6-F1
#
_cell.length_a   1.000
_cell.length_b   1.000
_cell.length_c   1.000
_cell.angle_alpha   90.00
_cell.angle_beta   90.00
_cell.angle_gamma   90.00
#
_symmetry.space_group_name_H-M   'P 1'
#
loop_
_entity.id
_entity.type
_entity.pdbx_description
1 polymer ?
#
loop_
_entity_poly.entity_id
_entity_poly.type
_entity_poly.pdbx_seq_one_letter_code
_entity_poly.pdbx_strand_id
1 'polypeptide(L)'
;WDVLKDLSPSEQEDIRSFVVFWSGYSALYITSRDEVCGIGNNGVNLNLLGLTGTHYRINKAEQPVEIKCLSKKGLVAISMGVYLGAALDREGWLYWWGCVCENYGEIRTPHLASDFPRITEKSE
;
A
#
# COMPACT_ATOMS: atom_id res chain seq x y z
N TRP A 1 20.53 -1.48 1.20
CA TRP A 1 19.31 -1.52 2.03
C TRP A 1 18.77 -2.94 1.99
N ASP A 2 18.58 -3.59 3.13
CA ASP A 2 18.33 -5.05 3.18
C ASP A 2 17.11 -5.47 2.37
N VAL A 3 16.05 -4.66 2.38
CA VAL A 3 14.80 -4.91 1.64
C VAL A 3 14.99 -5.02 0.12
N LEU A 4 16.03 -4.40 -0.46
CA LEU A 4 16.29 -4.45 -1.90
C LEU A 4 17.37 -5.45 -2.29
N LYS A 5 18.07 -6.07 -1.31
CA LYS A 5 19.15 -7.02 -1.60
C LYS A 5 18.66 -8.28 -2.32
N ASP A 6 17.39 -8.61 -2.12
CA ASP A 6 16.78 -9.82 -2.68
C ASP A 6 16.19 -9.59 -4.08
N LEU A 7 16.20 -8.35 -4.59
CA LEU A 7 15.78 -8.03 -5.96
C LEU A 7 16.91 -8.31 -6.95
N SER A 8 16.56 -8.87 -8.12
CA SER A 8 17.50 -8.99 -9.22
C SER A 8 17.95 -7.60 -9.74
N PRO A 9 19.13 -7.50 -10.38
CA PRO A 9 19.59 -6.23 -10.95
C PRO A 9 18.58 -5.60 -11.93
N SER A 10 17.92 -6.41 -12.77
CA SER A 10 16.89 -5.94 -13.68
C SER A 10 15.66 -5.39 -12.98
N GLU A 11 15.25 -5.98 -11.85
CA GLU A 11 14.14 -5.44 -11.06
C GLU A 11 14.51 -4.12 -10.41
N GLN A 12 15.76 -3.98 -9.94
CA GLN A 12 16.25 -2.73 -9.36
C GLN A 12 16.31 -1.61 -10.41
N GLU A 13 16.77 -1.90 -11.63
CA GLU A 13 16.81 -0.94 -12.73
C GLU A 13 15.39 -0.52 -13.20
N ASP A 14 14.39 -1.39 -13.04
CA ASP A 14 12.99 -1.10 -13.40
C ASP A 14 12.32 -0.18 -12.36
N ILE A 15 12.88 0.04 -11.16
CA ILE A 15 12.28 0.89 -10.13
C ILE A 15 12.44 2.37 -10.48
N ARG A 16 11.31 3.08 -10.62
CA ARG A 16 11.29 4.54 -10.85
C ARG A 16 11.08 5.37 -9.59
N SER A 17 10.47 4.79 -8.56
CA SER A 17 10.19 5.47 -7.29
C SER A 17 10.07 4.47 -6.16
N PHE A 18 10.45 4.86 -4.96
CA PHE A 18 10.27 4.05 -3.76
C PHE A 18 9.90 4.91 -2.56
N VAL A 19 9.11 4.34 -1.67
CA VAL A 19 8.76 4.89 -0.36
C VAL A 19 9.12 3.86 0.69
N VAL A 20 9.95 4.28 1.62
CA VAL A 20 10.45 3.46 2.71
C VAL A 20 9.80 3.92 4.00
N PHE A 21 9.36 2.97 4.83
CA PHE A 21 8.71 3.26 6.10
C PHE A 21 9.13 2.26 7.18
N TRP A 22 8.69 2.51 8.43
CA TRP A 22 9.09 1.74 9.61
C TRP A 22 10.60 1.58 9.76
N SER A 23 11.33 2.69 9.71
CA SER A 23 12.79 2.72 9.86
C SER A 23 13.53 1.79 8.89
N GLY A 24 12.84 1.42 7.81
CA GLY A 24 13.42 0.68 6.72
C GLY A 24 13.16 -0.81 6.63
N TYR A 25 12.28 -1.33 7.47
CA TYR A 25 11.85 -2.72 7.39
C TYR A 25 10.82 -2.99 6.29
N SER A 26 10.31 -1.93 5.65
CA SER A 26 9.27 -2.03 4.63
C SER A 26 9.45 -1.00 3.54
N ALA A 27 9.09 -1.37 2.32
CA ALA A 27 9.07 -0.46 1.19
C ALA A 27 7.86 -0.73 0.29
N LEU A 28 7.33 0.36 -0.27
CA LEU A 28 6.57 0.35 -1.51
C LEU A 28 7.47 0.86 -2.61
N TYR A 29 7.38 0.29 -3.80
CA TYR A 29 8.07 0.82 -4.97
C TYR A 29 7.20 0.75 -6.21
N ILE A 30 7.51 1.62 -7.16
CA ILE A 30 6.81 1.73 -8.43
C ILE A 30 7.81 1.44 -9.54
N THR A 31 7.45 0.56 -10.46
CA THR A 31 8.29 0.24 -11.63
C THR A 31 8.07 1.20 -12.80
N SER A 32 8.93 1.15 -13.82
CA SER A 32 8.77 1.90 -15.07
C SER A 32 7.50 1.50 -15.83
N ARG A 33 7.01 0.28 -15.57
CA ARG A 33 5.74 -0.25 -16.07
C ARG A 33 4.52 0.18 -15.23
N ASP A 34 4.70 1.04 -14.22
CA ASP A 34 3.65 1.49 -13.31
C ASP A 34 3.02 0.35 -12.48
N GLU A 35 3.85 -0.64 -12.10
CA GLU A 35 3.47 -1.67 -11.15
C GLU A 35 3.84 -1.19 -9.74
N VAL A 36 2.91 -1.31 -8.80
CA VAL A 36 3.15 -0.95 -7.40
C VAL A 36 3.37 -2.22 -6.61
N CYS A 37 4.54 -2.35 -6.00
CA CYS A 37 4.92 -3.55 -5.25
C CYS A 37 5.24 -3.20 -3.80
N GLY A 38 4.86 -4.09 -2.89
CA GLY A 38 5.20 -4.01 -1.48
C GLY A 38 6.11 -5.15 -1.03
N ILE A 39 7.09 -4.83 -0.19
CA ILE A 39 8.03 -5.80 0.39
C ILE A 39 8.37 -5.42 1.84
N GLY A 40 8.65 -6.44 2.66
CA GLY A 40 9.02 -6.26 4.06
C GLY A 40 7.83 -6.35 5.01
N ASN A 41 7.91 -5.69 6.16
CA ASN A 41 6.87 -5.79 7.20
C ASN A 41 5.56 -5.16 6.70
N ASN A 42 4.44 -5.86 6.90
CA ASN A 42 3.10 -5.38 6.54
C ASN A 42 2.26 -5.06 7.78
N GLY A 43 2.44 -5.86 8.84
CA GLY A 43 1.69 -5.79 10.09
C GLY A 43 0.26 -6.32 9.94
N VAL A 44 -0.04 -7.45 10.60
CA VAL A 44 -1.36 -8.12 10.52
C VAL A 44 -2.52 -7.21 10.93
N ASN A 45 -2.26 -6.22 11.79
CA ASN A 45 -3.27 -5.29 12.31
C ASN A 45 -3.33 -3.95 11.56
N LEU A 46 -2.49 -3.76 10.54
CA LEU A 46 -2.38 -2.49 9.83
C LEU A 46 -2.43 -2.64 8.31
N ASN A 47 -1.87 -3.72 7.75
CA ASN A 47 -1.76 -3.96 6.32
C ASN A 47 -1.14 -2.76 5.55
N LEU A 48 -0.05 -2.19 6.08
CA LEU A 48 0.54 -0.96 5.53
C LEU A 48 1.17 -1.13 4.15
N LEU A 49 1.54 -2.34 3.73
CA LEU A 49 1.92 -2.58 2.34
C LEU A 49 0.71 -2.54 1.39
N GLY A 50 -0.52 -2.44 1.90
CA GLY A 50 -1.72 -2.40 1.08
C GLY A 50 -2.02 -3.72 0.36
N LEU A 51 -1.55 -4.84 0.90
CA LEU A 51 -1.69 -6.16 0.26
C LEU A 51 -3.15 -6.60 0.19
N THR A 52 -3.46 -7.39 -0.85
CA THR A 52 -4.82 -7.87 -1.16
C THR A 52 -4.82 -9.38 -1.43
N GLY A 53 -6.00 -9.97 -1.57
CA GLY A 53 -6.16 -11.39 -1.92
C GLY A 53 -5.52 -12.32 -0.89
N THR A 54 -4.77 -13.32 -1.36
CA THR A 54 -4.09 -14.32 -0.50
C THR A 54 -2.97 -13.73 0.37
N HIS A 55 -2.46 -12.54 0.01
CA HIS A 55 -1.44 -11.83 0.78
C HIS A 55 -2.05 -10.83 1.77
N TYR A 56 -3.38 -10.70 1.81
CA TYR A 56 -4.06 -9.80 2.72
C TYR A 56 -3.68 -10.11 4.18
N ARG A 57 -3.12 -9.12 4.88
CA ARG A 57 -2.73 -9.18 6.30
C ARG A 57 -1.70 -10.25 6.65
N ILE A 58 -0.90 -10.74 5.70
CA ILE A 58 0.33 -11.48 6.07
C ILE A 58 1.21 -10.56 6.93
N ASN A 59 1.98 -11.13 7.87
CA ASN A 59 2.80 -10.30 8.76
C ASN A 59 3.92 -9.57 8.01
N LYS A 60 4.55 -10.27 7.06
CA LYS A 60 5.70 -9.81 6.28
C LYS A 60 5.62 -10.40 4.87
N ALA A 61 5.91 -9.58 3.86
CA ALA A 61 6.15 -10.01 2.50
C ALA A 61 7.66 -10.27 2.32
N GLU A 62 8.05 -11.54 2.24
CA GLU A 62 9.45 -11.96 2.06
C GLU A 62 9.96 -11.75 0.63
N GLN A 63 9.04 -11.57 -0.32
CA GLN A 63 9.30 -11.27 -1.72
C GLN A 63 8.35 -10.14 -2.14
N PRO A 64 8.67 -9.38 -3.20
CA PRO A 64 7.78 -8.34 -3.66
C PRO A 64 6.41 -8.87 -4.05
N VAL A 65 5.37 -8.19 -3.58
CA VAL A 65 3.98 -8.51 -3.91
C VAL A 65 3.37 -7.33 -4.63
N GLU A 66 2.85 -7.56 -5.83
CA GLU A 66 2.13 -6.53 -6.59
C GLU A 66 0.79 -6.18 -5.92
N ILE A 67 0.54 -4.88 -5.78
CA ILE A 67 -0.69 -4.29 -5.26
C ILE A 67 -1.54 -3.83 -6.45
N LYS A 68 -2.24 -4.79 -7.06
CA LYS A 68 -2.97 -4.60 -8.33
C LYS A 68 -3.96 -3.43 -8.34
N CYS A 69 -4.55 -3.08 -7.20
CA CYS A 69 -5.49 -1.96 -7.11
C CYS A 69 -4.81 -0.58 -7.24
N LEU A 70 -3.51 -0.51 -6.97
CA LEU A 70 -2.68 0.70 -7.11
C LEU A 70 -1.84 0.68 -8.40
N SER A 71 -1.55 -0.49 -8.96
CA SER A 71 -0.88 -0.63 -10.27
C SER A 71 -1.70 0.01 -11.40
N LYS A 72 -0.98 0.53 -12.40
CA LYS A 72 -1.53 1.13 -13.64
C LYS A 72 -2.45 2.34 -13.38
N LYS A 73 -2.33 2.99 -12.22
CA LYS A 73 -3.07 4.21 -11.86
C LYS A 73 -2.33 5.49 -12.23
N GLY A 74 -1.04 5.42 -12.57
CA GLY A 74 -0.23 6.61 -12.79
C GLY A 74 -0.06 7.38 -11.48
N LEU A 75 0.30 6.68 -10.40
CA LEU A 75 0.54 7.30 -9.10
C LEU A 75 1.68 8.31 -9.20
N VAL A 76 1.46 9.49 -8.63
CA VAL A 76 2.42 10.60 -8.59
C VAL A 76 2.95 10.86 -7.18
N ALA A 77 2.23 10.44 -6.15
CA ALA A 77 2.68 10.52 -4.77
C ALA A 77 2.15 9.36 -3.93
N ILE A 78 2.97 8.89 -2.99
CA ILE A 78 2.60 7.94 -1.95
C ILE A 78 3.11 8.50 -0.62
N SER A 79 2.27 8.46 0.41
CA SER A 79 2.61 8.89 1.76
C SER A 79 2.23 7.82 2.77
N MET A 80 3.13 7.54 3.71
CA MET A 80 2.96 6.51 4.73
C MET A 80 2.85 7.15 6.11
N GLY A 81 1.71 6.94 6.78
CA GLY A 81 1.53 7.26 8.18
C GLY A 81 1.87 6.08 9.09
N VAL A 82 1.56 6.24 10.38
CA VAL A 82 1.75 5.17 11.38
C VAL A 82 0.71 4.04 11.21
N TYR A 83 -0.52 4.40 10.81
CA TYR A 83 -1.66 3.48 10.75
C TYR A 83 -2.21 3.23 9.35
N LEU A 84 -2.01 4.18 8.44
CA LEU A 84 -2.57 4.17 7.09
C LEU A 84 -1.54 4.64 6.06
N GLY A 85 -1.74 4.21 4.82
CA GLY A 85 -1.07 4.76 3.66
C GLY A 85 -2.06 5.47 2.75
N ALA A 86 -1.57 6.44 1.98
CA ALA A 86 -2.34 7.16 0.98
C ALA A 86 -1.53 7.31 -0.31
N ALA A 87 -2.23 7.31 -1.44
CA ALA A 87 -1.64 7.52 -2.76
C ALA A 87 -2.50 8.47 -3.59
N LEU A 88 -1.85 9.34 -4.35
CA LEU A 88 -2.49 10.28 -5.27
C LEU A 88 -2.08 9.92 -6.69
N ASP A 89 -3.07 9.79 -7.58
CA ASP A 89 -2.81 9.62 -9.00
C ASP A 89 -2.77 10.96 -9.77
N ARG A 90 -2.30 10.88 -11.02
CA ARG A 90 -2.15 12.06 -11.90
C ARG A 90 -3.48 12.74 -12.27
N GLU A 91 -4.61 12.05 -12.11
CA GLU A 91 -5.95 12.59 -12.38
C GLU A 91 -6.56 13.24 -11.13
N GLY A 92 -5.85 13.17 -9.99
CA GLY A 92 -6.28 13.75 -8.71
C GLY A 92 -7.10 12.80 -7.84
N TRP A 93 -7.18 11.50 -8.19
CA TRP A 93 -7.86 10.52 -7.36
C TRP A 93 -7.00 10.13 -6.16
N LEU A 94 -7.59 10.22 -4.98
CA LEU A 94 -6.97 9.83 -3.72
C LEU A 94 -7.35 8.40 -3.36
N TYR A 95 -6.36 7.56 -3.12
CA TYR A 95 -6.50 6.22 -2.59
C TYR A 95 -5.97 6.17 -1.17
N TRP A 96 -6.56 5.33 -0.32
CA TRP A 96 -6.05 5.10 1.02
C TRP A 96 -6.33 3.68 1.50
N TRP A 97 -5.56 3.24 2.49
CA TRP A 97 -5.65 1.90 3.08
C TRP A 97 -5.09 1.88 4.48
N GLY A 98 -5.30 0.77 5.16
CA GLY A 98 -4.76 0.51 6.47
C GLY A 98 -5.82 0.58 7.57
N CYS A 99 -5.38 0.84 8.79
CA CYS A 99 -6.26 0.81 9.96
C CYS A 99 -6.81 2.21 10.28
N VAL A 100 -8.14 2.30 10.39
CA VAL A 100 -8.82 3.53 10.81
C VAL A 100 -8.86 3.57 12.34
N CYS A 101 -8.27 4.60 12.94
CA CYS A 101 -8.18 4.73 14.41
C CYS A 101 -9.55 4.72 15.11
N GLU A 102 -10.60 5.21 14.47
CA GLU A 102 -11.95 5.24 15.07
C GLU A 102 -12.58 3.84 15.14
N ASN A 103 -12.18 2.94 14.25
CA ASN A 103 -12.68 1.58 14.16
C ASN A 103 -11.50 0.60 14.13
N TYR A 104 -10.80 0.43 15.25
CA TYR A 104 -9.62 -0.45 15.44
C TYR A 104 -9.76 -1.90 14.88
N GLY A 105 -10.93 -2.33 14.42
CA GLY A 105 -11.17 -3.59 13.73
C GLY A 105 -11.21 -3.53 12.20
N GLU A 106 -11.39 -2.37 11.57
CA GLU A 106 -11.49 -2.26 10.11
C GLU A 106 -10.13 -1.92 9.48
N ILE A 107 -9.50 -2.95 8.92
CA ILE A 107 -8.27 -2.81 8.14
C ILE A 107 -8.66 -2.84 6.67
N ARG A 108 -8.45 -1.73 5.97
CA ARG A 108 -8.86 -1.59 4.58
C ARG A 108 -7.71 -1.92 3.63
N THR A 109 -8.05 -2.52 2.50
CA THR A 109 -7.18 -2.57 1.33
C THR A 109 -7.20 -1.23 0.60
N PRO A 110 -6.25 -0.94 -0.31
CA PRO A 110 -6.30 0.28 -1.09
C PRO A 110 -7.60 0.38 -1.89
N HIS A 111 -8.29 1.49 -1.68
CA HIS A 111 -9.58 1.83 -2.28
C HIS A 111 -9.65 3.34 -2.49
N LEU A 112 -10.60 3.78 -3.30
CA LEU A 112 -10.79 5.19 -3.59
C LEU A 112 -11.35 5.90 -2.34
N ALA A 113 -10.85 7.09 -2.03
CA ALA A 113 -11.26 7.82 -0.83
C ALA A 113 -12.74 8.20 -0.84
N SER A 114 -13.37 8.33 -2.01
CA SER A 114 -14.81 8.58 -2.12
C SER A 114 -15.69 7.36 -1.81
N ASP A 115 -15.11 6.16 -1.70
CA ASP A 115 -15.84 4.93 -1.38
C ASP A 115 -16.10 4.83 0.13
N PHE A 116 -16.81 5.81 0.70
CA PHE A 116 -17.32 5.72 2.06
C PHE A 116 -18.53 4.78 2.09
N PRO A 117 -18.61 3.86 3.08
CA PRO A 117 -19.89 3.22 3.37
C PRO A 117 -20.87 4.34 3.71
N ARG A 118 -22.04 4.36 3.06
CA ARG A 118 -23.16 5.16 3.54
C ARG A 118 -23.38 4.77 4.98
N ILE A 119 -23.13 5.70 5.91
CA ILE A 119 -23.63 5.58 7.27
C ILE A 119 -25.15 5.57 7.10
N THR A 120 -25.77 4.39 7.13
CA THR A 120 -27.20 4.31 7.32
C THR A 120 -27.43 4.77 8.74
N GLU A 121 -27.73 6.07 8.90
CA GLU A 121 -28.40 6.54 10.11
C GLU A 121 -29.60 5.62 10.31
N LYS A 122 -29.60 4.87 11.42
CA LYS A 122 -30.81 4.21 11.87
C LYS A 122 -31.77 5.34 12.21
N SER A 123 -32.78 5.54 11.37
CA SER A 123 -33.97 6.29 11.75
C SER A 123 -34.57 5.63 12.99
N GLU A 124 -34.56 6.36 14.11
CA GLU A 124 -35.33 6.05 15.31
C GLU A 124 -36.85 6.07 15.03
#